data_AF-K8EDZ4-F1
#
_entry.id   AF-K8EDZ4-F1
#
_cell.length_a   1.000
_cell.length_b   1.000
_cell.length_c   1.000
_cell.angle_alpha   90.00
_cell.angle_beta   90.00
_cell.angle_gamma   90.00
#
_symmetry.space_group_name_H-M   'P 1'
#
loop_
_entity.id
_entity.type
_entity.pdbx_description
1 polymer ?
#
loop_
_entity_poly.entity_id
_entity_poly.type
_entity_poly.pdbx_seq_one_letter_code
_entity_poly.pdbx_strand_id
1 'polypeptide(L)'
;MTNASSKSSNTVVDERTLSTDIFFLDDFAIRQWDDPNYSGTIIAHDKIDFVRKIHDYHTSSSSGEHKLVDGYAPFCKHVFVPNFVNAKVATVEITKENEHLLKSGYSARSENELAVLTRWFHVNDIFGDNAEDIKTSKMLDIILYSRDQLVKEREATGKADPNRPLPDAPWGIISIKAQDEPFELPMQPITMMRNALGKSEGGSGVPLEKSKYDASVAYWRNHAPLLKTDTPNGD
;
A
#
# COMPACT_ATOMS: atom_id res chain seq x y z
N MET A 1 -24.24 10.33 -25.82
CA MET A 1 -22.87 9.82 -25.64
C MET A 1 -22.99 8.44 -25.05
N THR A 2 -22.41 7.46 -25.74
CA THR A 2 -22.67 6.03 -25.61
C THR A 2 -22.21 5.47 -24.27
N ASN A 3 -23.13 4.84 -23.54
CA ASN A 3 -22.84 3.93 -22.43
C ASN A 3 -21.86 2.86 -22.91
N ALA A 4 -20.64 2.87 -22.35
CA ALA A 4 -19.75 1.73 -22.44
C ALA A 4 -20.41 0.58 -21.68
N SER A 5 -21.01 -0.33 -22.43
CA SER A 5 -21.56 -1.59 -21.94
C SER A 5 -20.47 -2.33 -21.15
N SER A 6 -20.70 -2.60 -19.87
CA SER A 6 -19.82 -3.44 -19.07
C SER A 6 -19.81 -4.83 -19.69
N LYS A 7 -18.78 -5.17 -20.46
CA LYS A 7 -18.50 -6.58 -20.75
C LYS A 7 -18.29 -7.25 -19.39
N SER A 8 -19.11 -8.26 -19.07
CA SER A 8 -18.83 -9.11 -17.91
C SER A 8 -17.44 -9.68 -18.12
N SER A 9 -16.52 -9.37 -17.23
CA SER A 9 -15.18 -9.95 -17.25
C SER A 9 -15.32 -11.47 -17.10
N ASN A 10 -14.61 -12.23 -17.96
CA ASN A 10 -14.52 -13.68 -17.86
C ASN A 10 -13.39 -14.12 -16.92
N THR A 11 -12.73 -13.18 -16.24
CA THR A 11 -11.63 -13.47 -15.32
C THR A 11 -12.14 -14.29 -14.15
N VAL A 12 -11.60 -15.50 -14.01
CA VAL A 12 -11.91 -16.42 -12.93
C VAL A 12 -11.06 -16.04 -11.72
N VAL A 13 -11.72 -15.84 -10.58
CA VAL A 13 -11.05 -15.64 -9.29
C VAL A 13 -11.38 -16.87 -8.43
N ASP A 14 -10.37 -17.52 -7.85
CA ASP A 14 -10.61 -18.46 -6.75
C ASP A 14 -10.94 -17.65 -5.49
N GLU A 15 -12.21 -17.68 -5.10
CA GLU A 15 -12.75 -16.94 -3.96
C GLU A 15 -12.16 -17.37 -2.62
N ARG A 16 -11.70 -18.62 -2.51
CA ARG A 16 -11.12 -19.14 -1.25
C ARG A 16 -9.72 -18.58 -1.00
N THR A 17 -9.00 -18.30 -2.07
CA THR A 17 -7.62 -17.82 -2.04
C THR A 17 -7.45 -16.38 -2.49
N LEU A 18 -8.56 -15.72 -2.89
CA LEU A 18 -8.59 -14.36 -3.42
C LEU A 18 -7.56 -14.15 -4.53
N SER A 19 -7.55 -15.06 -5.52
CA SER A 19 -6.49 -15.13 -6.53
C SER A 19 -7.00 -15.36 -7.95
N THR A 20 -6.31 -14.75 -8.91
CA THR A 20 -6.31 -15.12 -10.34
C THR A 20 -5.05 -15.94 -10.65
N ASP A 21 -4.77 -16.23 -11.91
CA ASP A 21 -3.50 -16.83 -12.39
C ASP A 21 -2.30 -15.86 -12.32
N ILE A 22 -2.53 -14.55 -12.13
CA ILE A 22 -1.45 -13.54 -12.06
C ILE A 22 -1.30 -12.95 -10.65
N PHE A 23 -2.42 -12.62 -10.00
CA PHE A 23 -2.42 -11.87 -8.74
C PHE A 23 -3.18 -12.62 -7.65
N PHE A 24 -2.74 -12.48 -6.41
CA PHE A 24 -3.52 -12.85 -5.23
C PHE A 24 -3.47 -11.76 -4.16
N LEU A 25 -4.50 -11.64 -3.33
CA LEU A 25 -4.50 -10.70 -2.21
C LEU A 25 -3.81 -11.33 -0.98
N ASP A 26 -2.66 -10.79 -0.59
CA ASP A 26 -1.93 -11.30 0.59
C ASP A 26 -2.58 -10.84 1.90
N ASP A 27 -2.44 -11.65 2.95
CA ASP A 27 -2.95 -11.34 4.29
C ASP A 27 -2.46 -9.98 4.83
N PHE A 28 -1.27 -9.54 4.41
CA PHE A 28 -0.74 -8.23 4.81
C PHE A 28 -1.57 -7.06 4.24
N ALA A 29 -2.08 -7.19 3.01
CA ALA A 29 -2.95 -6.22 2.36
C ALA A 29 -4.39 -6.28 2.87
N ILE A 30 -4.86 -7.44 3.32
CA ILE A 30 -6.23 -7.63 3.86
C ILE A 30 -6.53 -6.67 5.02
N ARG A 31 -5.53 -6.26 5.79
CA ARG A 31 -5.67 -5.25 6.85
C ARG A 31 -6.24 -3.91 6.35
N GLN A 32 -6.06 -3.57 5.07
CA GLN A 32 -6.63 -2.35 4.47
C GLN A 32 -8.16 -2.39 4.34
N TRP A 33 -8.75 -3.58 4.47
CA TRP A 33 -10.20 -3.78 4.58
C TRP A 33 -10.63 -3.97 6.03
N ASP A 34 -9.90 -4.81 6.76
CA ASP A 34 -10.44 -5.46 7.96
C ASP A 34 -9.88 -4.91 9.27
N ASP A 35 -8.75 -4.20 9.23
CA ASP A 35 -8.18 -3.59 10.43
C ASP A 35 -8.75 -2.18 10.64
N PRO A 36 -9.63 -1.96 11.65
CA PRO A 36 -10.22 -0.66 11.92
C PRO A 36 -9.18 0.40 12.35
N ASN A 37 -7.98 -0.04 12.75
CA ASN A 37 -6.88 0.83 13.15
C ASN A 37 -5.85 1.02 12.02
N TYR A 38 -6.13 0.58 10.80
CA TYR A 38 -5.22 0.79 9.69
C TYR A 38 -5.05 2.30 9.41
N SER A 39 -3.80 2.74 9.34
CA SER A 39 -3.44 4.17 9.29
C SER A 39 -3.24 4.71 7.87
N GLY A 40 -3.30 3.84 6.86
CA GLY A 40 -3.07 4.17 5.45
C GLY A 40 -4.36 4.20 4.62
N THR A 41 -4.23 3.84 3.35
CA THR A 41 -5.38 3.70 2.45
C THR A 41 -6.36 2.62 2.92
N ILE A 42 -7.59 3.03 3.24
CA ILE A 42 -8.70 2.13 3.56
C ILE A 42 -9.45 1.77 2.28
N ILE A 43 -9.76 0.49 2.11
CA ILE A 43 -10.50 -0.01 0.95
C ILE A 43 -11.88 -0.49 1.39
N ALA A 44 -12.92 0.21 0.93
CA ALA A 44 -14.32 -0.17 1.10
C ALA A 44 -14.87 -0.77 -0.20
N HIS A 45 -14.34 -1.94 -0.58
CA HIS A 45 -14.67 -2.62 -1.84
C HIS A 45 -14.67 -4.14 -1.67
N ASP A 46 -15.43 -4.88 -2.48
CA ASP A 46 -15.40 -6.34 -2.44
C ASP A 46 -14.01 -6.88 -2.83
N LYS A 47 -13.45 -7.79 -2.02
CA LYS A 47 -12.06 -8.29 -2.21
C LYS A 47 -11.94 -9.09 -3.52
N ILE A 48 -12.95 -9.87 -3.87
CA ILE A 48 -12.96 -10.69 -5.08
C ILE A 48 -13.02 -9.79 -6.32
N ASP A 49 -13.95 -8.82 -6.36
CA ASP A 49 -14.05 -7.83 -7.43
C ASP A 49 -12.80 -6.94 -7.51
N PHE A 50 -12.16 -6.63 -6.38
CA PHE A 50 -10.90 -5.89 -6.37
C PHE A 50 -9.80 -6.63 -7.14
N VAL A 51 -9.52 -7.88 -6.76
CA VAL A 51 -8.49 -8.71 -7.40
C VAL A 51 -8.80 -8.91 -8.89
N ARG A 52 -10.08 -9.16 -9.22
CA ARG A 52 -10.55 -9.26 -10.62
C ARG A 52 -10.26 -7.99 -11.40
N LYS A 53 -10.61 -6.81 -10.88
CA LYS A 53 -10.38 -5.53 -11.57
C LYS A 53 -8.90 -5.20 -11.76
N ILE A 54 -8.04 -5.54 -10.81
CA ILE A 54 -6.59 -5.39 -10.99
C ILE A 54 -6.09 -6.30 -12.13
N HIS A 55 -6.52 -7.56 -12.14
CA HIS A 55 -6.19 -8.50 -13.20
C HIS A 55 -6.69 -8.03 -14.57
N ASP A 56 -7.96 -7.64 -14.67
CA ASP A 56 -8.57 -7.15 -15.91
C ASP A 56 -7.83 -5.91 -16.42
N TYR A 57 -7.50 -4.98 -15.53
CA TYR A 57 -6.77 -3.78 -15.90
C TYR A 57 -5.38 -4.12 -16.45
N HIS A 58 -4.61 -4.96 -15.75
CA HIS A 58 -3.28 -5.40 -16.18
C HIS A 58 -3.30 -6.10 -17.56
N THR A 59 -4.29 -6.95 -17.81
CA THR A 59 -4.37 -7.78 -19.02
C THR A 59 -5.04 -7.08 -20.21
N SER A 60 -5.79 -5.99 -19.96
CA SER A 60 -6.55 -5.29 -21.01
C SER A 60 -5.70 -4.52 -22.03
N SER A 61 -4.43 -4.20 -21.72
CA SER A 61 -3.55 -3.44 -22.62
C SER A 61 -2.58 -4.33 -23.37
N SER A 62 -2.82 -4.48 -24.68
CA SER A 62 -1.90 -5.14 -25.62
C SER A 62 -0.68 -4.29 -26.00
N SER A 63 -0.65 -2.99 -25.63
CA SER A 63 0.45 -2.06 -25.89
C SER A 63 1.49 -1.99 -24.75
N GLY A 64 1.22 -2.65 -23.62
CA GLY A 64 2.10 -2.62 -22.45
C GLY A 64 1.91 -1.41 -21.54
N GLU A 65 0.80 -0.69 -21.67
CA GLU A 65 0.45 0.49 -20.87
C GLU A 65 0.23 0.17 -19.38
N HIS A 66 -0.09 -1.09 -19.07
CA HIS A 66 -0.40 -1.56 -17.71
C HIS A 66 0.60 -2.62 -17.22
N LYS A 67 1.85 -2.53 -17.70
CA LYS A 67 2.94 -3.43 -17.33
C LYS A 67 3.28 -3.34 -15.85
N LEU A 68 3.85 -4.41 -15.33
CA LEU A 68 4.52 -4.42 -14.05
C LEU A 68 5.69 -3.43 -14.09
N VAL A 69 5.62 -2.40 -13.25
CA VAL A 69 6.70 -1.42 -13.07
C VAL A 69 7.65 -1.93 -11.99
N ASP A 70 8.95 -1.76 -12.20
CA ASP A 70 9.96 -2.15 -11.23
C ASP A 70 9.84 -1.32 -9.94
N GLY A 71 9.75 -2.00 -8.80
CA GLY A 71 9.86 -1.36 -7.49
C GLY A 71 11.29 -1.32 -6.99
N TYR A 72 11.45 -1.16 -5.67
CA TYR A 72 12.76 -0.98 -5.04
C TYR A 72 13.70 -2.20 -5.09
N ALA A 73 13.18 -3.39 -5.42
CA ALA A 73 13.92 -4.64 -5.49
C ALA A 73 13.37 -5.54 -6.61
N PRO A 74 14.12 -6.55 -7.12
CA PRO A 74 13.66 -7.41 -8.21
C PRO A 74 12.34 -8.15 -7.92
N PHE A 75 12.06 -8.45 -6.65
CA PHE A 75 10.84 -9.10 -6.19
C PHE A 75 9.67 -8.14 -5.95
N CYS A 76 9.87 -6.82 -6.08
CA CYS A 76 8.86 -5.80 -5.86
C CYS A 76 8.42 -5.21 -7.20
N LYS A 77 7.12 -5.21 -7.48
CA LYS A 77 6.53 -4.59 -8.67
C LYS A 77 5.36 -3.70 -8.29
N HIS A 78 4.98 -2.84 -9.23
CA HIS A 78 3.83 -1.96 -9.10
C HIS A 78 2.91 -2.10 -10.30
N VAL A 79 1.61 -1.96 -10.06
CA VAL A 79 0.60 -1.69 -11.09
C VAL A 79 -0.14 -0.43 -10.68
N PHE A 80 -0.17 0.57 -11.56
CA PHE A 80 -0.88 1.82 -11.32
C PHE A 80 -2.22 1.78 -12.06
N VAL A 81 -3.33 1.88 -11.33
CA VAL A 81 -4.68 1.81 -11.89
C VAL A 81 -5.51 3.03 -11.49
N PRO A 82 -6.50 3.49 -12.29
CA PRO A 82 -7.46 4.48 -11.85
C PRO A 82 -8.18 4.03 -10.58
N ASN A 83 -8.44 4.96 -9.67
CA ASN A 83 -9.12 4.67 -8.42
C ASN A 83 -10.60 4.36 -8.65
N PHE A 84 -10.90 3.07 -8.82
CA PHE A 84 -12.27 2.57 -9.03
C PHE A 84 -13.02 2.28 -7.72
N VAL A 85 -12.36 2.43 -6.56
CA VAL A 85 -12.93 2.14 -5.23
C VAL A 85 -13.25 3.39 -4.42
N ASN A 86 -13.03 4.58 -4.99
CA ASN A 86 -13.17 5.87 -4.31
C ASN A 86 -12.32 5.99 -3.03
N ALA A 87 -11.17 5.32 -2.98
CA ALA A 87 -10.27 5.42 -1.84
C ALA A 87 -9.78 6.87 -1.66
N LYS A 88 -9.69 7.30 -0.41
CA LYS A 88 -9.24 8.64 -0.03
C LYS A 88 -7.71 8.67 0.08
N VAL A 89 -7.10 9.82 -0.20
CA VAL A 89 -5.67 10.01 0.07
C VAL A 89 -5.38 9.83 1.56
N ALA A 90 -4.26 9.16 1.88
CA ALA A 90 -3.83 8.92 3.26
C ALA A 90 -2.73 9.89 3.72
N THR A 91 -2.46 10.92 2.91
CA THR A 91 -1.43 11.93 3.17
C THR A 91 -1.98 13.31 2.83
N VAL A 92 -1.61 14.30 3.62
CA VAL A 92 -1.93 15.71 3.35
C VAL A 92 -0.66 16.54 3.29
N GLU A 93 -0.71 17.61 2.50
CA GLU A 93 0.39 18.58 2.41
C GLU A 93 0.49 19.37 3.73
N ILE A 94 1.72 19.58 4.19
CA ILE A 94 2.03 20.45 5.32
C ILE A 94 2.12 21.88 4.78
N THR A 95 1.22 22.74 5.24
CA THR A 95 1.17 24.17 4.90
C THR A 95 1.36 25.01 6.16
N LYS A 96 1.58 26.32 6.02
CA LYS A 96 1.73 27.21 7.18
C LYS A 96 0.48 27.24 8.06
N GLU A 97 -0.68 27.03 7.44
CA GLU A 97 -1.98 27.06 8.08
C GLU A 97 -2.22 25.80 8.92
N ASN A 98 -1.67 24.65 8.53
CA ASN A 98 -1.90 23.39 9.24
C ASN A 98 -0.68 22.86 10.03
N GLU A 99 0.54 23.38 9.81
CA GLU A 99 1.78 22.85 10.42
C GLU A 99 1.69 22.73 11.95
N HIS A 100 0.99 23.67 12.60
CA HIS A 100 0.79 23.69 14.05
C HIS A 100 -0.08 22.54 14.59
N LEU A 101 -0.80 21.83 13.72
CA LEU A 101 -1.62 20.66 14.04
C LEU A 101 -0.85 19.35 13.92
N LEU A 102 0.40 19.39 13.44
CA LEU A 102 1.21 18.21 13.23
C LEU A 102 1.59 17.58 14.59
N LYS A 103 1.24 16.32 14.76
CA LYS A 103 1.60 15.51 15.94
C LYS A 103 2.88 14.73 15.66
N SER A 104 3.56 14.33 16.73
CA SER A 104 4.72 13.44 16.64
C SER A 104 4.82 12.53 17.87
N GLY A 105 5.49 11.39 17.72
CA GLY A 105 5.55 10.36 18.74
C GLY A 105 6.32 9.13 18.26
N TYR A 106 6.61 8.20 19.17
CA TYR A 106 7.25 6.93 18.84
C TYR A 106 6.21 5.83 18.67
N SER A 107 6.29 5.06 17.58
CA SER A 107 5.43 3.90 17.35
C SER A 107 6.13 2.81 16.56
N ALA A 108 5.66 1.58 16.75
CA ALA A 108 6.09 0.40 16.01
C ALA A 108 4.92 -0.18 15.21
N ARG A 109 5.21 -0.82 14.08
CA ARG A 109 4.20 -1.50 13.24
C ARG A 109 3.75 -2.84 13.80
N SER A 110 4.58 -3.42 14.65
CA SER A 110 4.30 -4.64 15.40
C SER A 110 5.12 -4.66 16.68
N GLU A 111 4.75 -5.51 17.63
CA GLU A 111 5.47 -5.70 18.90
C GLU A 111 6.92 -6.18 18.71
N ASN A 112 7.23 -6.76 17.55
CA ASN A 112 8.56 -7.29 17.21
C ASN A 112 9.45 -6.26 16.49
N GLU A 113 8.99 -5.02 16.30
CA GLU A 113 9.77 -3.97 15.64
C GLU A 113 10.11 -2.83 16.60
N LEU A 114 11.26 -2.19 16.36
CA LEU A 114 11.65 -0.99 17.09
C LEU A 114 10.63 0.14 16.87
N ALA A 115 10.28 0.84 17.95
CA ALA A 115 9.50 2.06 17.86
C ALA A 115 10.34 3.17 17.24
N VAL A 116 9.78 3.87 16.26
CA VAL A 116 10.45 4.93 15.50
C VAL A 116 9.69 6.24 15.64
N LEU A 117 10.41 7.36 15.54
CA LEU A 117 9.79 8.68 15.54
C LEU A 117 8.96 8.85 14.26
N THR A 118 7.66 9.07 14.43
CA THR A 118 6.71 9.36 13.36
C THR A 118 6.06 10.72 13.59
N ARG A 119 5.50 11.27 12.52
CA ARG A 119 4.73 12.52 12.54
C ARG A 119 3.49 12.37 11.68
N TRP A 120 2.38 12.93 12.10
CA TRP A 120 1.09 12.75 11.42
C TRP A 120 0.13 13.88 11.74
N PHE A 121 -0.91 14.01 10.91
CA PHE A 121 -2.11 14.75 11.26
C PHE A 121 -3.21 13.80 11.72
N HIS A 122 -3.98 14.23 12.71
CA HIS A 122 -5.24 13.55 13.01
C HIS A 122 -6.33 14.06 12.07
N VAL A 123 -7.17 13.17 11.54
CA VAL A 123 -8.25 13.52 10.59
C VAL A 123 -9.11 14.65 11.13
N ASN A 124 -9.54 14.57 12.39
CA ASN A 124 -10.43 15.58 12.98
C ASN A 124 -9.75 16.93 13.19
N ASP A 125 -8.42 16.97 13.31
CA ASP A 125 -7.70 18.25 13.46
C ASP A 125 -7.67 19.01 12.13
N ILE A 126 -7.67 18.30 11.00
CA ILE A 126 -7.66 18.89 9.64
C ILE A 126 -9.06 19.11 9.07
N PHE A 127 -9.97 18.15 9.27
CA PHE A 127 -11.28 18.11 8.62
C PHE A 127 -12.47 18.21 9.60
N GLY A 128 -12.23 18.26 10.91
CA GLY A 128 -13.29 18.23 11.91
C GLY A 128 -14.11 16.94 11.82
N ASP A 129 -15.43 17.06 11.96
CA ASP A 129 -16.36 15.94 11.78
C ASP A 129 -16.57 15.56 10.30
N ASN A 130 -16.01 16.31 9.35
CA ASN A 130 -16.23 16.13 7.91
C ASN A 130 -15.16 15.23 7.27
N ALA A 131 -14.93 14.04 7.82
CA ALA A 131 -13.93 13.10 7.27
C ALA A 131 -14.21 12.69 5.80
N GLU A 132 -15.44 12.89 5.31
CA GLU A 132 -15.83 12.72 3.91
C GLU A 132 -15.16 13.71 2.94
N ASP A 133 -14.74 14.89 3.44
CA ASP A 133 -14.08 15.94 2.67
C ASP A 133 -12.62 15.60 2.33
N ILE A 134 -12.07 14.54 2.94
CA ILE A 134 -10.77 14.00 2.51
C ILE A 134 -10.87 13.70 1.02
N LYS A 135 -9.90 14.18 0.26
CA LYS A 135 -9.89 14.05 -1.20
C LYS A 135 -9.86 12.58 -1.63
N THR A 136 -10.74 12.21 -2.55
CA THR A 136 -10.65 10.93 -3.28
C THR A 136 -9.46 10.99 -4.23
N SER A 137 -8.58 9.99 -4.18
CA SER A 137 -7.39 9.95 -5.03
C SER A 137 -7.74 9.64 -6.48
N LYS A 138 -6.89 10.01 -7.44
CA LYS A 138 -7.09 9.65 -8.86
C LYS A 138 -6.67 8.23 -9.20
N MET A 139 -5.62 7.74 -8.54
CA MET A 139 -4.93 6.48 -8.84
C MET A 139 -4.84 5.60 -7.59
N LEU A 140 -4.60 4.31 -7.83
CA LEU A 140 -4.10 3.34 -6.85
C LEU A 140 -2.75 2.83 -7.34
N ASP A 141 -1.74 2.89 -6.49
CA ASP A 141 -0.51 2.12 -6.61
C ASP A 141 -0.70 0.76 -5.94
N ILE A 142 -0.70 -0.30 -6.73
CA ILE A 142 -0.80 -1.68 -6.28
C ILE A 142 0.62 -2.23 -6.14
N ILE A 143 1.08 -2.37 -4.90
CA ILE A 143 2.40 -2.88 -4.58
C ILE A 143 2.34 -4.41 -4.51
N LEU A 144 3.26 -5.04 -5.23
CA LEU A 144 3.29 -6.47 -5.47
C LEU A 144 4.61 -7.06 -5.00
N TYR A 145 4.56 -8.15 -4.25
CA TYR A 145 5.74 -8.99 -4.01
C TYR A 145 5.62 -10.30 -4.78
N SER A 146 6.75 -10.80 -5.28
CA SER A 146 6.80 -12.13 -5.90
C SER A 146 6.41 -13.19 -4.87
N ARG A 147 5.71 -14.24 -5.31
CA ARG A 147 5.34 -15.39 -4.46
C ARG A 147 6.55 -15.97 -3.72
N ASP A 148 7.68 -16.13 -4.41
CA ASP A 148 8.92 -16.68 -3.82
C ASP A 148 9.44 -15.83 -2.65
N GLN A 149 9.33 -14.51 -2.74
CA GLN A 149 9.71 -13.62 -1.65
C GLN A 149 8.76 -13.79 -0.46
N LEU A 150 7.45 -13.86 -0.71
CA LEU A 150 6.45 -14.03 0.34
C LEU A 150 6.58 -15.37 1.06
N VAL A 151 6.93 -16.45 0.35
CA VAL A 151 7.30 -17.74 0.98
C VAL A 151 8.46 -17.55 1.95
N LYS A 152 9.57 -16.93 1.49
CA LYS A 152 10.76 -16.69 2.32
C LYS A 152 10.47 -15.83 3.55
N GLU A 153 9.61 -14.83 3.43
CA GLU A 153 9.22 -13.98 4.57
C GLU A 153 8.34 -14.72 5.58
N ARG A 154 7.38 -15.53 5.12
CA ARG A 154 6.56 -16.37 5.99
C ARG A 154 7.41 -17.40 6.74
N GLU A 155 8.38 -18.03 6.08
CA GLU A 155 9.33 -18.96 6.70
C GLU A 155 10.19 -18.26 7.77
N ALA A 156 10.79 -17.11 7.44
CA ALA A 156 11.67 -16.37 8.35
C ALA A 156 10.94 -15.81 9.59
N THR A 157 9.66 -15.50 9.47
CA THR A 157 8.84 -14.94 10.57
C THR A 157 8.03 -16.00 11.34
N GLY A 158 8.18 -17.29 11.01
CA GLY A 158 7.40 -18.37 11.63
C GLY A 158 5.91 -18.33 11.31
N LYS A 159 5.51 -17.58 10.27
CA LYS A 159 4.12 -17.45 9.79
C LYS A 159 3.78 -18.43 8.65
N ALA A 160 4.72 -19.29 8.26
CA ALA A 160 4.47 -20.32 7.26
C ALA A 160 3.49 -21.37 7.82
N ASP A 161 2.36 -21.55 7.13
CA ASP A 161 1.38 -22.59 7.44
C ASP A 161 1.35 -23.62 6.29
N PRO A 162 1.83 -24.86 6.51
CA PRO A 162 1.77 -25.92 5.50
C PRO A 162 0.35 -26.24 5.02
N ASN A 163 -0.68 -25.95 5.82
CA ASN A 163 -2.08 -26.20 5.47
C ASN A 163 -2.72 -25.03 4.73
N ARG A 164 -2.05 -23.87 4.70
CA ARG A 164 -2.51 -22.67 3.98
C ARG A 164 -1.36 -22.11 3.12
N PRO A 165 -0.94 -22.86 2.08
CA PRO A 165 0.11 -22.40 1.18
C PRO A 165 -0.34 -21.14 0.43
N LEU A 166 0.64 -20.35 -0.02
CA LEU A 166 0.36 -19.22 -0.89
C LEU A 166 -0.26 -19.69 -2.23
N PRO A 167 -1.24 -18.94 -2.78
CA PRO A 167 -1.90 -19.29 -4.03
C PRO A 167 -0.90 -19.49 -5.17
N ASP A 168 -1.27 -20.29 -6.17
CA ASP A 168 -0.45 -20.53 -7.37
C ASP A 168 -0.58 -19.36 -8.35
N ALA A 169 -0.02 -18.23 -7.95
CA ALA A 169 0.02 -17.00 -8.73
C ALA A 169 1.35 -16.27 -8.46
N PRO A 170 1.97 -15.65 -9.47
CA PRO A 170 3.32 -15.11 -9.35
C PRO A 170 3.44 -13.89 -8.43
N TRP A 171 2.37 -13.11 -8.26
CA TRP A 171 2.43 -11.82 -7.56
C TRP A 171 1.36 -11.71 -6.47
N GLY A 172 1.79 -11.47 -5.23
CA GLY A 172 0.90 -11.12 -4.13
C GLY A 172 0.75 -9.61 -4.01
N ILE A 173 -0.49 -9.12 -3.99
CA ILE A 173 -0.82 -7.74 -3.62
C ILE A 173 -0.59 -7.61 -2.12
N ILE A 174 0.45 -6.85 -1.75
CA ILE A 174 0.86 -6.66 -0.35
C ILE A 174 0.46 -5.30 0.21
N SER A 175 0.28 -4.29 -0.64
CA SER A 175 -0.18 -2.98 -0.21
C SER A 175 -0.84 -2.23 -1.37
N ILE A 176 -1.81 -1.39 -1.03
CA ILE A 176 -2.52 -0.49 -1.93
C ILE A 176 -2.32 0.93 -1.42
N LYS A 177 -1.85 1.85 -2.27
CA LYS A 177 -1.78 3.27 -1.93
C LYS A 177 -2.70 4.09 -2.82
N ALA A 178 -3.63 4.79 -2.21
CA ALA A 178 -4.45 5.81 -2.86
C ALA A 178 -3.65 7.11 -2.99
N GLN A 179 -3.38 7.51 -4.23
CA GLN A 179 -2.56 8.67 -4.56
C GLN A 179 -3.03 9.32 -5.87
N ASP A 180 -2.59 10.55 -6.14
CA ASP A 180 -2.97 11.23 -7.39
C ASP A 180 -2.08 10.89 -8.58
N GLU A 181 -0.91 10.32 -8.30
CA GLU A 181 0.15 10.13 -9.28
C GLU A 181 0.16 8.69 -9.86
N PRO A 182 0.48 8.52 -11.15
CA PRO A 182 0.60 7.21 -11.79
C PRO A 182 2.02 6.61 -11.67
N PHE A 183 2.76 6.95 -10.61
CA PHE A 183 4.13 6.47 -10.36
C PHE A 183 4.38 6.28 -8.85
N GLU A 184 5.39 5.50 -8.48
CA GLU A 184 5.70 5.22 -7.07
C GLU A 184 6.07 6.53 -6.34
N LEU A 185 5.26 6.91 -5.34
CA LEU A 185 5.65 7.95 -4.39
C LEU A 185 6.68 7.37 -3.42
N PRO A 186 7.73 8.14 -3.05
CA PRO A 186 8.81 7.61 -2.24
C PRO A 186 8.27 7.12 -0.89
N MET A 187 8.69 5.94 -0.46
CA MET A 187 8.44 5.48 0.91
C MET A 187 8.99 6.47 1.93
N GLN A 188 8.47 6.44 3.17
CA GLN A 188 8.98 7.33 4.21
C GLN A 188 10.47 7.11 4.48
N PRO A 189 11.22 8.15 4.88
CA PRO A 189 12.65 8.00 5.17
C PRO A 189 12.93 6.91 6.21
N ILE A 190 12.06 6.77 7.20
CA ILE A 190 12.18 5.75 8.25
C ILE A 190 11.98 4.33 7.72
N THR A 191 11.07 4.13 6.76
CA THR A 191 10.89 2.85 6.07
C THR A 191 12.19 2.43 5.37
N MET A 192 12.87 3.37 4.72
CA MET A 192 14.15 3.10 4.07
C MET A 192 15.25 2.73 5.08
N MET A 193 15.32 3.44 6.21
CA MET A 193 16.29 3.12 7.27
C MET A 193 16.04 1.74 7.86
N ARG A 194 14.78 1.42 8.18
CA ARG A 194 14.38 0.10 8.70
C ARG A 194 14.71 -1.02 7.72
N ASN A 195 14.45 -0.81 6.42
CA ASN A 195 14.84 -1.77 5.38
C ASN A 195 16.34 -2.07 5.41
N ALA A 196 17.19 -1.07 5.67
CA ALA A 196 18.63 -1.25 5.76
C ALA A 196 19.10 -1.96 7.05
N LEU A 197 18.28 -2.03 8.11
CA LEU A 197 18.60 -2.78 9.33
C LEU A 197 18.46 -4.31 9.16
N GLY A 198 17.78 -4.76 8.10
CA GLY A 198 17.62 -6.18 7.81
C GLY A 198 16.35 -6.81 8.35
N LYS A 199 16.17 -8.09 8.01
CA LYS A 199 14.94 -8.85 8.26
C LYS A 199 14.63 -9.07 9.74
N SER A 200 15.65 -9.11 10.60
CA SER A 200 15.47 -9.25 12.05
C SER A 200 14.76 -8.05 12.68
N GLU A 201 14.84 -6.88 12.05
CA GLU A 201 14.24 -5.62 12.52
C GLU A 201 12.99 -5.23 11.69
N GLY A 202 12.38 -6.18 10.98
CA GLY A 202 11.20 -5.95 10.13
C GLY A 202 11.48 -5.24 8.80
N GLY A 203 12.76 -5.12 8.42
CA GLY A 203 13.20 -4.55 7.16
C GLY A 203 13.39 -5.58 6.03
N SER A 204 13.42 -5.12 4.78
CA SER A 204 13.69 -6.02 3.64
C SER A 204 15.15 -6.49 3.51
N GLY A 205 16.09 -5.80 4.14
CA GLY A 205 17.54 -6.04 4.01
C GLY A 205 18.17 -5.35 2.80
N VAL A 206 17.44 -4.47 2.11
CA VAL A 206 17.98 -3.68 1.01
C VAL A 206 18.83 -2.52 1.57
N PRO A 207 20.10 -2.36 1.12
CA PRO A 207 20.94 -1.25 1.55
C PRO A 207 20.34 0.13 1.24
N LEU A 208 20.64 1.09 2.09
CA LEU A 208 20.16 2.46 1.91
C LEU A 208 20.82 3.14 0.70
N GLU A 209 20.02 3.58 -0.26
CA GLU A 209 20.48 4.40 -1.39
C GLU A 209 20.28 5.89 -1.09
N LYS A 210 21.39 6.64 -1.05
CA LYS A 210 21.38 8.07 -0.64
C LYS A 210 20.46 8.94 -1.51
N SER A 211 20.50 8.79 -2.82
CA SER A 211 19.67 9.58 -3.75
C SER A 211 18.17 9.32 -3.55
N LYS A 212 17.76 8.06 -3.37
CA LYS A 212 16.37 7.68 -3.08
C LYS A 212 15.94 8.22 -1.70
N TYR A 213 16.83 8.17 -0.72
CA TYR A 213 16.56 8.74 0.61
C TYR A 213 16.37 10.25 0.55
N ASP A 214 17.20 10.96 -0.20
CA ASP A 214 17.07 12.41 -0.36
C ASP A 214 15.77 12.78 -1.12
N ALA A 215 15.36 12.00 -2.11
CA ALA A 215 14.05 12.15 -2.79
C ALA A 215 12.88 11.90 -1.83
N SER A 216 12.98 10.88 -0.98
CA SER A 216 12.02 10.62 0.10
C SER A 216 11.92 11.81 1.06
N VAL A 217 13.05 12.32 1.55
CA VAL A 217 13.07 13.50 2.43
C VAL A 217 12.46 14.72 1.75
N ALA A 218 12.73 14.95 0.46
CA ALA A 218 12.18 16.08 -0.28
C ALA A 218 10.64 16.03 -0.35
N TYR A 219 10.07 14.86 -0.63
CA TYR A 219 8.62 14.66 -0.63
C TYR A 219 8.04 14.78 0.78
N TRP A 220 8.56 13.98 1.72
CA TRP A 220 8.00 13.86 3.06
C TRP A 220 8.23 15.10 3.91
N ARG A 221 9.18 15.99 3.58
CA ARG A 221 9.33 17.29 4.27
C ARG A 221 8.04 18.10 4.26
N ASN A 222 7.28 18.03 3.16
CA ASN A 222 6.06 18.81 2.92
C ASN A 222 4.78 17.96 3.00
N HIS A 223 4.86 16.70 3.43
CA HIS A 223 3.69 15.82 3.53
C HIS A 223 3.71 15.07 4.86
N ALA A 224 2.53 14.79 5.40
CA ALA A 224 2.38 13.92 6.55
C ALA A 224 1.23 12.94 6.35
N PRO A 225 1.32 11.71 6.89
CA PRO A 225 0.20 10.80 6.99
C PRO A 225 -0.99 11.44 7.71
N LEU A 226 -2.18 11.03 7.31
CA LEU A 226 -3.44 11.45 7.90
C LEU A 226 -4.09 10.26 8.62
N LEU A 227 -4.17 10.31 9.94
CA LEU A 227 -4.61 9.18 10.77
C LEU A 227 -5.97 9.44 11.41
N LYS A 228 -6.79 8.40 11.49
CA LYS A 228 -8.04 8.40 12.28
C LYS A 228 -7.82 8.14 13.76
N THR A 229 -6.65 7.62 14.12
CA THR A 229 -6.27 7.28 15.49
C THR A 229 -5.28 8.31 16.01
N ASP A 230 -5.33 8.59 17.31
CA ASP A 230 -4.34 9.45 17.97
C ASP A 230 -2.96 8.82 18.06
N THR A 231 -2.87 7.50 17.93
CA THR A 231 -1.61 6.76 17.92
C THR A 231 -1.16 6.44 16.49
N PRO A 232 0.10 6.75 16.14
CA PRO A 232 0.71 6.29 14.90
C PRO A 232 1.03 4.80 14.99
N ASN A 233 1.22 4.15 13.84
CA ASN A 233 1.45 2.71 13.75
C ASN A 233 2.81 2.36 13.14
N GLY A 234 3.84 3.17 13.34
CA GLY A 234 5.23 2.88 12.93
C GLY A 234 5.54 3.09 11.44
N ASP A 235 4.60 3.69 10.71
CA ASP A 235 4.71 4.25 9.36
C ASP A 235 3.98 5.61 9.32
#